data_AF-A0A3M1TN41-F1
#
_entry.id   AF-A0A3M1TN41-F1
#
_cell.length_a   1.000
_cell.length_b   1.000
_cell.length_c   1.000
_cell.angle_alpha   90.00
_cell.angle_beta   90.00
_cell.angle_gamma   90.00
#
_symmetry.space_group_name_H-M   'P 1'
#
loop_
_entity.id
_entity.type
_entity.pdbx_description
1 polymer ?
#
loop_
_entity_poly.entity_id
_entity_poly.type
_entity_poly.pdbx_seq_one_letter_code
_entity_poly.pdbx_strand_id
1 'polypeptide(L)'
;MALAFRTVSIAIPSGTGRRSINRSVTFPRPVRTANVVLNGFKLDYVSTDHHINIVEADTDLRSISGNTVTIRFECNYADKNFDDAYRGYVTALVIADLT
;
A
#
# COMPACT_ATOMS: atom_id res chain seq x y z
N MET A 1 -11.23 10.76 -22.65
CA MET A 1 -10.72 9.84 -21.62
C MET A 1 -9.23 9.71 -21.85
N ALA A 2 -8.41 10.08 -20.86
CA ALA A 2 -6.96 10.01 -20.96
C ALA A 2 -6.45 9.24 -19.74
N LEU A 3 -6.21 7.93 -19.91
CA LEU A 3 -5.75 7.08 -18.82
C LEU A 3 -4.25 7.24 -18.59
N ALA A 4 -3.87 7.42 -17.33
CA ALA A 4 -2.49 7.40 -16.89
C ALA A 4 -2.31 6.39 -15.76
N PHE A 5 -1.16 5.71 -15.79
CA PHE A 5 -0.79 4.70 -14.82
C PHE A 5 0.41 5.16 -14.00
N ARG A 6 0.37 4.86 -12.71
CA ARG A 6 1.51 5.05 -11.80
C ARG A 6 1.60 3.87 -10.84
N THR A 7 2.77 3.24 -10.81
CA THR A 7 3.10 2.24 -9.79
C THR A 7 3.85 2.93 -8.66
N VAL A 8 3.46 2.66 -7.42
CA VAL A 8 4.10 3.20 -6.23
C VAL A 8 4.28 2.09 -5.20
N SER A 9 5.47 2.00 -4.62
CA SER A 9 5.79 1.08 -3.53
C SER A 9 6.09 1.86 -2.28
N ILE A 10 5.66 1.32 -1.13
CA ILE A 10 6.12 1.78 0.18
C ILE A 10 6.95 0.69 0.85
N ALA A 11 7.95 1.09 1.61
CA ALA A 11 8.64 0.20 2.53
C ALA A 11 7.82 0.10 3.83
N ILE A 12 7.69 -1.12 4.34
CA ILE A 12 7.13 -1.41 5.66
C ILE A 12 8.30 -1.52 6.64
N PRO A 13 8.47 -0.56 7.57
CA PRO A 13 9.53 -0.62 8.55
C PRO A 13 9.30 -1.77 9.54
N SER A 14 10.40 -2.27 10.10
CA SER A 14 10.39 -3.34 11.09
C SER A 14 9.52 -3.01 12.31
N GLY A 15 8.77 -3.99 12.79
CA GLY A 15 8.06 -3.97 14.06
C GLY A 15 6.75 -4.76 14.01
N THR A 16 5.97 -4.69 15.06
CA THR A 16 4.77 -5.51 15.26
C THR A 16 3.47 -4.76 14.90
N GLY A 17 2.39 -5.53 14.74
CA GLY A 17 1.03 -5.01 14.58
C GLY A 17 0.70 -4.46 13.18
N ARG A 18 -0.55 -4.01 13.01
CA ARG A 18 -1.07 -3.47 11.75
C ARG A 18 -0.35 -2.17 11.37
N ARG A 19 0.00 -2.02 10.10
CA ARG A 19 0.53 -0.78 9.53
C ARG A 19 -0.53 -0.08 8.70
N SER A 20 -0.53 1.23 8.74
CA SER A 20 -1.34 2.10 7.90
C SER A 20 -0.50 3.32 7.50
N ILE A 21 -0.14 3.42 6.22
CA ILE A 21 0.77 4.45 5.70
C ILE A 21 0.12 5.13 4.49
N ASN A 22 0.08 6.46 4.49
CA ASN A 22 -0.40 7.23 3.35
C ASN A 22 0.74 7.60 2.40
N ARG A 23 0.47 7.56 1.10
CA ARG A 23 1.39 8.03 0.05
C ARG A 23 0.63 8.78 -1.03
N SER A 24 1.21 9.87 -1.51
CA SER A 24 0.66 10.64 -2.61
C SER A 24 1.40 10.37 -3.91
N VAL A 25 0.68 10.42 -5.02
CA VAL A 25 1.20 10.29 -6.37
C VAL A 25 0.64 11.42 -7.22
N THR A 26 1.49 12.06 -8.02
CA THR A 26 1.12 13.20 -8.87
C THR A 26 1.06 12.81 -10.34
N PHE A 27 0.12 13.44 -11.05
CA PHE A 27 -0.13 13.27 -12.47
C PHE A 27 0.14 14.60 -13.21
N PRO A 28 0.40 14.56 -14.53
CA PRO A 28 0.72 15.78 -15.29
C PRO A 28 -0.48 16.74 -15.45
N ARG A 29 -1.70 16.27 -15.22
CA ARG A 29 -2.97 17.01 -15.37
C ARG A 29 -3.89 16.67 -14.20
N PRO A 30 -4.92 17.50 -13.93
CA PRO A 30 -5.91 17.18 -12.91
C PRO A 30 -6.53 15.80 -13.15
N VAL A 31 -6.76 15.09 -12.05
CA VAL A 31 -7.34 13.74 -12.05
C VAL A 31 -8.84 13.89 -11.84
N ARG A 32 -9.63 13.36 -12.77
CA ARG A 32 -11.10 13.35 -12.67
C ARG A 32 -11.58 12.23 -11.76
N THR A 33 -11.08 11.02 -12.01
CA THR A 33 -11.34 9.81 -11.22
C THR A 33 -10.07 8.97 -11.17
N ALA A 34 -9.94 8.15 -10.13
CA ALA A 34 -8.86 7.18 -10.03
C ALA A 34 -9.37 5.90 -9.37
N ASN A 35 -8.68 4.79 -9.65
CA ASN A 35 -8.78 3.56 -8.89
C ASN A 35 -7.38 3.16 -8.43
N VAL A 36 -7.32 2.47 -7.30
CA VAL A 36 -6.08 1.92 -6.74
C VAL A 36 -6.24 0.41 -6.67
N VAL A 37 -5.23 -0.31 -7.12
CA VAL A 37 -5.20 -1.77 -7.11
C VAL A 37 -3.94 -2.23 -6.38
N LEU A 38 -4.10 -3.18 -5.45
CA LEU A 38 -2.97 -3.90 -4.86
C LEU A 38 -2.23 -4.64 -5.98
N ASN A 39 -1.01 -4.21 -6.28
CA ASN A 39 -0.21 -4.74 -7.39
C ASN A 39 0.81 -5.80 -6.91
N GLY A 40 1.14 -5.80 -5.62
CA GLY A 40 1.99 -6.82 -5.01
C GLY A 40 2.43 -6.44 -3.61
N PHE A 41 2.90 -7.42 -2.84
CA PHE A 41 3.49 -7.20 -1.52
C PHE A 41 4.49 -8.30 -1.20
N LYS A 42 5.41 -8.00 -0.29
CA LYS A 42 6.22 -8.98 0.43
C LYS A 42 6.23 -8.56 1.88
N LEU A 43 5.86 -9.46 2.77
CA LEU A 43 5.98 -9.31 4.22
C LEU A 43 6.77 -10.51 4.73
N ASP A 44 7.66 -10.25 5.67
CA ASP A 44 8.57 -11.27 6.18
C ASP A 44 8.89 -10.98 7.64
N TYR A 45 8.97 -12.05 8.44
CA TYR A 45 9.38 -11.91 9.83
C TYR A 45 10.86 -11.53 9.89
N VAL A 46 11.21 -10.78 10.93
CA VAL A 46 12.60 -10.46 11.22
C VAL A 46 13.28 -11.59 12.00
N SER A 47 12.49 -12.36 12.77
CA SER A 47 12.92 -13.57 13.49
C SER A 47 12.82 -14.82 12.60
N THR A 48 13.32 -15.95 13.10
CA THR A 48 13.24 -17.28 12.44
C THR A 48 12.01 -18.09 12.86
N ASP A 49 11.21 -17.59 13.81
CA ASP A 49 9.91 -18.16 14.13
C ASP A 49 8.90 -17.68 13.08
N HIS A 50 8.16 -18.61 12.51
CA HIS A 50 7.35 -18.38 11.31
C HIS A 50 5.95 -18.99 11.42
N HIS A 51 5.43 -19.14 12.65
CA HIS A 51 4.06 -19.59 12.86
C HIS A 51 3.07 -18.48 12.48
N ILE A 52 2.77 -18.37 11.18
CA ILE A 52 1.85 -17.37 10.63
C ILE A 52 0.44 -17.56 11.19
N ASN A 53 -0.17 -16.47 11.62
CA ASN A 53 -1.57 -16.40 12.00
C ASN A 53 -2.38 -15.59 10.97
N ILE A 54 -1.94 -14.37 10.66
CA ILE A 54 -2.65 -13.45 9.75
C ILE A 54 -1.70 -12.91 8.69
N VAL A 55 -2.19 -12.92 7.45
CA VAL A 55 -1.59 -12.18 6.33
C VAL A 55 -2.65 -11.27 5.74
N GLU A 56 -2.41 -9.96 5.83
CA GLU A 56 -3.29 -8.93 5.26
C GLU A 56 -2.43 -7.91 4.50
N ALA A 57 -2.88 -7.54 3.30
CA ALA A 57 -2.38 -6.40 2.56
C ALA A 57 -3.57 -5.74 1.83
N ASP A 58 -3.68 -4.43 1.94
CA ASP A 58 -4.77 -3.65 1.40
C ASP A 58 -4.29 -2.29 0.89
N THR A 59 -5.01 -1.74 -0.08
CA THR A 59 -4.74 -0.42 -0.64
C THR A 59 -6.05 0.31 -0.93
N ASP A 60 -6.20 1.52 -0.37
CA ASP A 60 -7.39 2.35 -0.59
C ASP A 60 -7.04 3.64 -1.32
N LEU A 61 -7.96 4.07 -2.19
CA LEU A 61 -8.04 5.47 -2.60
C LEU A 61 -8.59 6.31 -1.43
N ARG A 62 -7.82 7.29 -0.95
CA ARG A 62 -8.26 8.18 0.15
C ARG A 62 -8.80 9.50 -0.35
N SER A 63 -8.12 10.12 -1.31
CA SER A 63 -8.56 11.39 -1.87
C SER A 63 -7.94 11.66 -3.23
N ILE A 64 -8.59 12.55 -3.98
CA ILE A 64 -8.07 13.17 -5.20
C ILE A 64 -8.14 14.68 -4.97
N SER A 65 -7.03 15.38 -5.18
CA SER A 65 -6.96 16.84 -5.07
C SER A 65 -6.13 17.40 -6.22
N GLY A 66 -6.78 18.09 -7.15
CA GLY A 66 -6.15 18.55 -8.39
C GLY A 66 -5.55 17.39 -9.18
N ASN A 67 -4.23 17.39 -9.34
CA ASN A 67 -3.48 16.34 -10.03
C ASN A 67 -2.85 15.31 -9.07
N THR A 68 -3.21 15.33 -7.79
CA THR A 68 -2.62 14.48 -6.76
C THR A 68 -3.63 13.46 -6.26
N VAL A 69 -3.23 12.19 -6.24
CA VAL A 69 -4.00 11.07 -5.66
C VAL A 69 -3.32 10.65 -4.36
N THR A 70 -4.08 10.57 -3.27
CA THR A 70 -3.60 10.04 -1.98
C THR A 70 -4.13 8.63 -1.77
N ILE A 71 -3.22 7.73 -1.44
CA ILE A 71 -3.45 6.29 -1.28
C ILE A 71 -3.12 5.93 0.16
N ARG A 72 -3.90 5.05 0.77
CA ARG A 72 -3.55 4.38 2.02
C ARG A 72 -3.10 2.96 1.71
N PHE A 73 -2.01 2.55 2.32
CA PHE A 73 -1.52 1.18 2.32
C PHE A 73 -1.71 0.62 3.72
N GLU A 74 -2.39 -0.51 3.83
CA GLU A 74 -2.54 -1.21 5.10
C GLU A 74 -1.97 -2.63 4.97
N CYS A 75 -1.34 -3.13 6.02
CA CYS A 75 -0.91 -4.52 6.08
C CYS A 75 -0.81 -5.02 7.51
N ASN A 76 -0.90 -6.34 7.66
CA ASN A 76 -0.61 -7.03 8.90
C ASN A 76 0.01 -8.40 8.58
N TYR A 77 1.14 -8.69 9.21
CA TYR A 77 1.77 -10.01 9.14
C TYR A 77 2.02 -10.48 10.58
N ALA A 78 0.98 -11.06 11.16
CA ALA A 78 0.97 -11.43 12.58
C ALA A 78 1.26 -12.90 12.74
N ASP A 79 2.16 -13.22 13.67
CA ASP A 79 2.41 -14.58 14.12
C ASP A 79 1.33 -15.02 15.14
N LYS A 80 1.47 -16.23 15.67
CA LYS A 80 0.53 -16.85 16.60
C LYS A 80 0.23 -15.99 17.84
N ASN A 81 1.23 -15.31 18.40
CA ASN A 81 1.10 -14.55 19.65
C ASN A 81 1.12 -13.02 19.43
N PHE A 82 1.32 -12.56 18.19
CA PHE A 82 1.36 -11.16 17.77
C PHE A 82 2.58 -10.37 18.29
N ASP A 83 3.67 -11.05 18.65
CA ASP A 83 4.89 -10.43 19.19
C ASP A 83 6.06 -10.39 18.20
N ASP A 84 5.98 -11.09 17.08
CA ASP A 84 7.06 -11.10 16.09
C ASP A 84 7.00 -9.86 15.16
N ALA A 85 8.13 -9.17 15.09
CA ALA A 85 8.29 -8.05 14.18
C ALA A 85 8.38 -8.53 12.72
N TYR A 86 7.74 -7.81 11.82
CA TYR A 86 7.84 -8.03 10.39
C TYR A 86 8.24 -6.75 9.64
N ARG A 87 8.69 -6.92 8.41
CA ARG A 87 9.05 -5.84 7.48
C ARG A 87 8.75 -6.23 6.04
N GLY A 88 8.89 -5.29 5.12
CA GLY A 88 8.80 -5.60 3.69
C GLY A 88 8.34 -4.44 2.84
N TYR A 89 7.45 -4.70 1.89
CA TYR A 89 6.87 -3.68 1.02
C TYR A 89 5.44 -4.01 0.60
N VAL A 90 4.70 -2.97 0.23
CA VAL A 90 3.42 -3.06 -0.47
C VAL A 90 3.47 -2.14 -1.68
N THR A 91 2.98 -2.61 -2.81
CA THR A 91 2.96 -1.92 -4.10
C THR A 91 1.54 -1.76 -4.59
N ALA A 92 1.20 -0.54 -5.01
CA ALA A 92 -0.08 -0.22 -5.63
C ALA A 92 0.10 0.24 -7.08
N LEU A 93 -0.88 -0.07 -7.91
CA LEU A 93 -1.10 0.55 -9.21
C LEU A 93 -2.23 1.57 -9.09
N VAL A 94 -1.94 2.82 -9.45
CA VAL A 94 -2.94 3.87 -9.61
C VAL A 94 -3.32 3.98 -11.08
N ILE A 95 -4.61 3.89 -11.36
CA ILE A 95 -5.20 4.07 -12.68
C ILE A 95 -6.04 5.35 -12.61
N ALA A 96 -5.63 6.40 -13.32
CA ALA A 96 -6.27 7.71 -13.25
C ALA A 96 -6.81 8.15 -14.62
N ASP A 97 -8.06 8.64 -14.67
CA ASP A 97 -8.59 9.39 -15.82
C ASP A 97 -8.27 10.88 -15.63
N LEU A 98 -7.53 11.45 -16.59
CA LEU A 98 -7.10 12.83 -16.55
C LEU A 98 -8.06 13.74 -17.31
N THR A 99 -8.28 14.96 -16.78
CA THR A 99 -9.06 16.01 -17.44
C THR A 99 -8.30 16.67 -18.56
#